data_AF-A0A6S7HJU1-F1
#
_entry.id   AF-A0A6S7HJU1-F1
#
_cell.length_a   1.000
_cell.length_b   1.000
_cell.length_c   1.000
_cell.angle_alpha   90.00
_cell.angle_beta   90.00
_cell.angle_gamma   90.00
#
_symmetry.space_group_name_H-M   'P 1'
#
loop_
_entity.id
_entity.type
_entity.pdbx_description
1 polymer ?
#
loop_
_entity_poly.entity_id
_entity_poly.type
_entity_poly.pdbx_seq_one_letter_code
_entity_poly.pdbx_strand_id
1 'polypeptide(L)'
;MAPEILVKSCCLKSASLDDLKKVDVWALGMVMFNLVNPDLKQPFQLDLVRDASAIEQVEEFLRLGKQSSGSNKYKTLQETTWLPIAKVHRNCTVVDPIKRPAALEVLQIFQSLVCSKIEENVAAGRNEDCEEEEDGSLNGR
;
A
#
# COMPACT_ATOMS: atom_id res chain seq x y z
N MET A 1 -9.04 -0.57 13.72
CA MET A 1 -10.39 -1.14 13.49
C MET A 1 -10.98 -0.50 12.23
N ALA A 2 -11.90 -1.18 11.55
CA ALA A 2 -12.59 -0.62 10.38
C ALA A 2 -13.64 0.44 10.80
N PRO A 3 -13.98 1.42 9.93
CA PRO A 3 -14.93 2.47 10.24
C PRO A 3 -16.29 1.95 10.69
N GLU A 4 -16.83 0.94 10.02
CA GLU A 4 -18.13 0.32 10.30
C GLU A 4 -18.16 -0.51 11.60
N ILE A 5 -17.02 -0.64 12.28
CA ILE A 5 -16.91 -1.22 13.63
C ILE A 5 -16.77 -0.12 14.69
N LEU A 6 -16.05 0.96 14.37
CA LEU A 6 -15.64 1.97 15.34
C LEU A 6 -16.58 3.19 15.38
N VAL A 7 -17.05 3.64 14.20
CA VAL A 7 -17.77 4.91 14.03
C VAL A 7 -19.24 4.71 14.34
N LYS A 8 -19.72 5.29 15.43
CA LYS A 8 -21.07 5.05 15.96
C LYS A 8 -22.18 5.35 14.94
N SER A 9 -22.00 6.37 14.09
CA SER A 9 -23.01 6.76 13.11
C SER A 9 -23.19 5.78 11.95
N CYS A 10 -22.20 4.93 11.68
CA CYS A 10 -22.26 3.90 10.62
C CYS A 10 -21.88 2.50 11.12
N CYS A 11 -21.91 2.30 12.44
CA CYS A 11 -21.55 1.03 13.06
C CYS A 11 -22.56 -0.07 12.67
N LEU A 12 -22.04 -1.24 12.31
CA LEU A 12 -22.84 -2.42 12.01
C LEU A 12 -23.63 -2.84 13.25
N LYS A 13 -24.95 -2.91 13.12
CA LYS A 13 -25.83 -3.45 14.18
C LYS A 13 -25.76 -4.97 14.27
N SER A 14 -25.42 -5.61 13.15
CA SER A 14 -25.17 -7.04 12.99
C SER A 14 -24.18 -7.21 11.85
N ALA A 15 -23.29 -8.20 11.94
CA ALA A 15 -22.31 -8.47 10.89
C ALA A 15 -22.62 -9.80 10.20
N SER A 16 -22.78 -9.76 8.89
CA SER A 16 -22.75 -10.95 8.04
C SER A 16 -21.30 -11.41 7.83
N LEU A 17 -21.12 -12.60 7.27
CA LEU A 17 -19.78 -13.08 6.90
C LEU A 17 -19.11 -12.15 5.88
N ASP A 18 -19.88 -11.55 4.96
CA ASP A 18 -19.32 -10.64 3.96
C ASP A 18 -18.82 -9.34 4.61
N ASP A 19 -19.57 -8.81 5.57
CA ASP A 19 -19.14 -7.64 6.35
C ASP A 19 -17.81 -7.90 7.06
N LEU A 20 -17.67 -9.07 7.70
CA LEU A 20 -16.42 -9.45 8.36
C LEU A 20 -15.24 -9.56 7.38
N LYS A 21 -15.47 -10.08 6.18
CA LYS A 21 -14.43 -10.09 5.13
C LYS A 21 -14.01 -8.68 4.73
N LYS A 22 -14.93 -7.72 4.63
CA LYS A 22 -14.62 -6.32 4.32
C LYS A 22 -13.86 -5.63 5.45
N VAL A 23 -14.13 -6.00 6.70
CA VAL A 23 -13.35 -5.57 7.88
C VAL A 23 -11.93 -6.13 7.83
N ASP A 24 -11.77 -7.40 7.46
CA ASP A 24 -10.44 -8.02 7.30
C ASP A 24 -9.64 -7.37 6.15
N VAL A 25 -10.30 -7.04 5.03
CA VAL A 25 -9.66 -6.28 3.93
C VAL A 25 -9.18 -4.92 4.42
N TRP A 26 -9.96 -4.20 5.24
CA TRP A 26 -9.49 -2.96 5.85
C TRP A 26 -8.26 -3.17 6.72
N ALA A 27 -8.26 -4.20 7.57
CA ALA A 27 -7.12 -4.53 8.41
C ALA A 27 -5.87 -4.86 7.57
N LEU A 28 -6.02 -5.60 6.48
CA LEU A 28 -4.96 -5.85 5.50
C LEU A 28 -4.41 -4.54 4.93
N GLY A 29 -5.29 -3.60 4.56
CA GLY A 29 -4.88 -2.26 4.13
C GLY A 29 -4.03 -1.52 5.16
N MET A 30 -4.34 -1.67 6.45
CA MET A 30 -3.55 -1.09 7.55
C MET A 30 -2.20 -1.80 7.75
N VAL A 31 -2.11 -3.10 7.46
CA VAL A 31 -0.81 -3.80 7.41
C VAL A 31 0.05 -3.25 6.27
N MET A 32 -0.54 -3.07 5.08
CA MET A 32 0.17 -2.49 3.93
C MET A 32 0.66 -1.06 4.21
N PHE A 33 -0.09 -0.27 4.99
CA PHE A 33 0.36 1.05 5.46
C PHE A 33 1.69 0.97 6.21
N ASN A 34 1.83 0.02 7.14
CA ASN A 34 3.05 -0.14 7.92
C ASN A 34 4.24 -0.56 7.05
N LEU A 35 4.01 -1.41 6.04
CA LEU A 35 5.06 -1.83 5.11
C LEU A 35 5.62 -0.66 4.28
N VAL A 36 4.76 0.29 3.91
CA VAL A 36 5.18 1.47 3.13
C VAL A 36 5.61 2.66 3.99
N ASN A 37 5.46 2.58 5.32
CA ASN A 37 5.90 3.59 6.29
C ASN A 37 6.71 2.95 7.44
N PRO A 38 7.88 2.36 7.16
CA PRO A 38 8.63 1.59 8.16
C PRO A 38 9.22 2.44 9.30
N ASP A 39 9.22 3.76 9.18
CA ASP A 39 9.61 4.70 10.23
C ASP A 39 8.47 5.07 11.19
N LEU A 40 7.23 4.67 10.89
CA LEU A 40 6.09 4.83 11.78
C LEU A 40 5.85 3.53 12.54
N LYS A 41 5.47 3.63 13.82
CA LYS A 41 5.19 2.45 14.66
C LYS A 41 3.79 1.88 14.41
N GLN A 42 2.85 2.73 13.98
CA GLN A 42 1.45 2.35 13.78
C GLN A 42 0.71 3.31 12.84
N PRO A 43 -0.41 2.89 12.24
CA PRO A 43 -1.31 3.79 11.51
C PRO A 43 -1.80 4.95 12.39
N PHE A 44 -2.10 6.08 11.75
CA PHE A 44 -2.54 7.33 12.39
C PHE A 44 -1.53 8.01 13.33
N GLN A 45 -0.30 7.50 13.46
CA GLN A 45 0.71 8.10 14.37
C GLN A 45 0.94 9.60 14.14
N LEU A 46 0.82 10.07 12.90
CA LEU A 46 1.00 11.48 12.53
C LEU A 46 -0.29 12.31 12.62
N ASP A 47 -1.45 11.64 12.66
CA ASP A 47 -2.77 12.29 12.63
C ASP A 47 -3.32 12.55 14.03
N LEU A 48 -2.85 11.81 15.04
CA LEU A 48 -3.36 11.85 16.40
C LEU A 48 -2.56 12.82 17.26
N VAL A 49 -3.28 13.62 18.07
CA VAL A 49 -2.70 14.47 19.11
C VAL A 49 -2.29 13.60 20.30
N ARG A 50 -1.08 13.84 20.81
CA ARG A 50 -0.56 13.18 22.01
C ARG A 50 -1.43 13.54 23.22
N ASP A 51 -1.60 12.60 24.14
CA ASP A 51 -2.32 12.75 25.41
C ASP A 51 -3.86 12.87 25.34
N ALA A 52 -4.46 12.69 24.15
CA ALA A 52 -5.90 12.53 23.98
C ALA A 52 -6.29 11.06 23.71
N SER A 53 -7.56 10.74 23.86
CA SER A 53 -8.09 9.39 23.58
C SER A 53 -7.84 9.03 22.12
N ALA A 54 -6.97 8.05 21.87
CA ALA A 54 -6.64 7.61 20.52
C ALA A 54 -7.87 7.06 19.80
N ILE A 55 -8.76 6.37 20.52
CA ILE A 55 -9.97 5.76 19.95
C ILE A 55 -10.94 6.84 19.45
N GLU A 56 -11.21 7.87 20.24
CA GLU A 56 -12.14 8.94 19.87
C GLU A 56 -11.61 9.76 18.70
N GLN A 57 -10.30 10.02 18.68
CA GLN A 57 -9.66 10.73 17.58
C GLN A 57 -9.68 9.91 16.29
N VAL A 58 -9.41 8.60 16.35
CA VAL A 58 -9.52 7.72 15.17
C VAL A 58 -10.97 7.63 14.71
N GLU A 59 -11.94 7.53 15.63
CA GLU A 59 -13.37 7.55 15.29
C GLU A 59 -13.73 8.83 14.51
N GLU A 60 -13.37 10.00 15.03
CA GLU A 60 -13.62 11.29 14.39
C GLU A 60 -12.91 11.41 13.03
N PHE A 61 -11.65 10.98 12.96
CA PHE A 61 -10.87 11.02 11.73
C PHE A 61 -11.49 10.17 10.61
N LEU A 62 -11.96 8.97 10.95
CA LEU A 62 -12.67 8.08 10.04
C LEU A 62 -14.05 8.60 9.67
N ARG A 63 -14.77 9.22 10.62
CA ARG A 63 -16.06 9.88 10.37
C ARG A 63 -15.94 11.02 9.35
N LEU A 64 -14.82 11.74 9.36
CA LEU A 64 -14.51 12.79 8.39
C LEU A 64 -14.07 12.23 7.01
N GLY A 65 -14.02 10.92 6.83
CA GLY A 65 -13.63 10.30 5.56
C GLY A 65 -12.13 10.43 5.23
N LYS A 66 -11.30 10.78 6.22
CA LYS A 66 -9.86 10.99 6.02
C LYS A 66 -9.11 9.66 5.99
N GLN A 67 -8.00 9.63 5.25
CA GLN A 67 -7.04 8.52 5.25
C GLN A 67 -5.81 8.86 6.10
N SER A 68 -5.21 7.84 6.71
CA SER A 68 -4.04 8.00 7.56
C SER A 68 -2.88 8.65 6.81
N SER A 69 -2.25 9.64 7.41
CA SER A 69 -1.09 10.31 6.84
C SER A 69 0.16 9.43 6.94
N GLY A 70 0.85 9.25 5.82
CA GLY A 70 2.15 8.57 5.76
C GLY A 70 3.32 9.52 6.03
N SER A 71 4.50 8.95 6.28
CA SER A 71 5.75 9.69 6.38
C SER A 71 6.27 10.05 4.99
N ASN A 72 6.80 11.27 4.83
CA ASN A 72 7.46 11.69 3.60
C ASN A 72 8.86 11.08 3.41
N LYS A 73 9.43 10.41 4.44
CA LYS A 73 10.79 9.87 4.42
C LYS A 73 11.04 8.88 3.27
N TYR A 74 10.02 8.11 2.90
CA TYR A 74 10.10 7.09 1.85
C TYR A 74 9.22 7.41 0.64
N LYS A 75 8.80 8.67 0.47
CA LYS A 75 7.82 9.08 -0.55
C LYS A 75 8.21 8.59 -1.96
N THR A 76 9.47 8.75 -2.36
CA THR A 76 9.95 8.28 -3.66
C THR A 76 9.74 6.78 -3.82
N LEU A 77 10.05 5.96 -2.81
CA LEU A 77 9.82 4.51 -2.87
C LEU A 77 8.33 4.17 -2.90
N GLN A 78 7.51 4.84 -2.09
CA GLN A 78 6.05 4.69 -2.09
C GLN A 78 5.41 4.98 -3.46
N GLU A 79 5.96 5.93 -4.20
CA GLU A 79 5.51 6.33 -5.54
C GLU A 79 6.14 5.50 -6.67
N THR A 80 7.23 4.78 -6.40
CA THR A 80 7.96 3.96 -7.37
C THR A 80 7.95 2.49 -6.95
N THR A 81 9.04 1.97 -6.36
CA THR A 81 9.26 0.55 -6.04
C THR A 81 8.12 -0.07 -5.24
N TRP A 82 7.61 0.63 -4.22
CA TRP A 82 6.54 0.18 -3.33
C TRP A 82 5.13 0.59 -3.78
N LEU A 83 4.99 1.19 -4.96
CA LEU A 83 3.69 1.57 -5.53
C LEU A 83 2.64 0.45 -5.50
N PRO A 84 2.96 -0.85 -5.76
CA PRO A 84 1.98 -1.93 -5.64
C PRO A 84 1.38 -2.03 -4.24
N ILE A 85 2.23 -1.98 -3.21
CA ILE A 85 1.82 -2.04 -1.80
C ILE A 85 1.02 -0.79 -1.43
N ALA A 86 1.48 0.39 -1.85
CA ALA A 86 0.79 1.66 -1.59
C ALA A 86 -0.60 1.71 -2.25
N LYS A 87 -0.76 1.15 -3.46
CA LYS A 87 -2.07 1.03 -4.14
C LYS A 87 -3.00 0.09 -3.41
N VAL A 88 -2.52 -1.09 -2.98
CA VAL A 88 -3.34 -2.01 -2.20
C VAL A 88 -3.80 -1.37 -0.89
N HIS A 89 -2.90 -0.68 -0.18
CA HIS A 89 -3.27 0.10 1.01
C HIS A 89 -4.47 1.02 0.71
N ARG A 90 -4.35 1.91 -0.29
CA ARG A 90 -5.39 2.90 -0.64
C ARG A 90 -6.73 2.27 -0.99
N ASN A 91 -6.73 1.17 -1.74
CA ASN A 91 -7.94 0.48 -2.17
C ASN A 91 -8.64 -0.24 -1.02
N CYS A 92 -7.85 -0.79 -0.09
CA CYS A 92 -8.37 -1.53 1.06
C CYS A 92 -8.88 -0.61 2.18
N THR A 93 -8.34 0.61 2.30
CA THR A 93 -8.68 1.57 3.37
C THR A 93 -9.66 2.66 2.91
N VAL A 94 -10.53 2.34 1.95
CA VAL A 94 -11.69 3.18 1.61
C VAL A 94 -12.73 3.06 2.73
N VAL A 95 -13.26 4.20 3.20
CA VAL A 95 -14.18 4.21 4.35
C VAL A 95 -15.45 3.39 4.07
N ASP A 96 -16.01 3.51 2.88
CA ASP A 96 -17.15 2.73 2.42
C ASP A 96 -16.74 1.25 2.15
N PRO A 97 -17.24 0.28 2.94
CA PRO A 97 -16.86 -1.13 2.81
C PRO A 97 -17.30 -1.77 1.49
N ILE A 98 -18.36 -1.25 0.84
CA ILE A 98 -18.84 -1.79 -0.43
C ILE A 98 -17.80 -1.55 -1.53
N LYS A 99 -17.11 -0.41 -1.47
CA LYS A 99 -16.07 -0.01 -2.44
C LYS A 99 -14.73 -0.73 -2.24
N ARG A 100 -14.55 -1.44 -1.13
CA ARG A 100 -13.32 -2.21 -0.90
C ARG A 100 -13.31 -3.46 -1.80
N PRO A 101 -12.16 -3.82 -2.39
CA PRO A 101 -12.05 -5.05 -3.15
C PRO A 101 -12.23 -6.28 -2.27
N ALA A 102 -12.63 -7.40 -2.86
CA ALA A 102 -12.51 -8.71 -2.23
C ALA A 102 -11.03 -9.13 -2.14
N ALA A 103 -10.70 -10.02 -1.20
CA ALA A 103 -9.32 -10.49 -1.01
C ALA A 103 -8.70 -11.08 -2.29
N LEU A 104 -9.49 -11.77 -3.12
CA LEU A 104 -9.02 -12.30 -4.40
C LEU A 104 -8.68 -11.18 -5.40
N GLU A 105 -9.48 -10.12 -5.44
CA GLU A 105 -9.22 -8.95 -6.28
C GLU A 105 -7.97 -8.20 -5.79
N VAL A 106 -7.75 -8.12 -4.47
CA VAL A 106 -6.51 -7.57 -3.89
C VAL A 106 -5.29 -8.35 -4.39
N LEU A 107 -5.35 -9.68 -4.39
CA LEU A 107 -4.27 -10.53 -4.90
C LEU A 107 -3.99 -10.25 -6.38
N GLN A 108 -5.03 -10.14 -7.21
CA GLN A 108 -4.90 -9.84 -8.64
C GLN A 108 -4.30 -8.45 -8.89
N ILE A 109 -4.72 -7.44 -8.12
CA ILE A 109 -4.12 -6.09 -8.16
C ILE A 109 -2.64 -6.17 -7.81
N PHE A 110 -2.28 -6.94 -6.77
CA PHE A 110 -0.90 -7.07 -6.35
C PHE A 110 -0.04 -7.76 -7.42
N GLN A 111 -0.52 -8.87 -7.98
CA GLN A 111 0.19 -9.63 -9.01
C GLN A 111 0.38 -8.85 -10.30
N SER A 112 -0.69 -8.21 -10.82
CA SER A 112 -0.59 -7.40 -12.04
C SER A 112 0.45 -6.29 -11.93
N LEU A 113 0.47 -5.59 -10.80
CA LEU A 113 1.41 -4.49 -10.55
C LEU A 113 2.86 -4.96 -10.36
N VAL A 114 3.07 -6.20 -9.92
CA VAL A 114 4.41 -6.79 -9.81
C VAL A 114 4.89 -7.29 -11.17
N CYS A 115 4.04 -7.98 -11.93
CA CYS A 115 4.37 -8.49 -13.27
C CYS A 115 4.74 -7.36 -14.24
N SER A 116 3.98 -6.25 -14.26
CA SER A 116 4.31 -5.10 -15.14
C SER A 116 5.71 -4.54 -14.89
N LYS A 117 6.18 -4.53 -13.63
CA LYS A 117 7.53 -4.06 -13.31
C LYS A 117 8.63 -5.02 -13.72
N ILE A 118 8.37 -6.33 -13.66
CA ILE A 118 9.34 -7.34 -14.12
C ILE A 118 9.53 -7.20 -15.62
N GLU A 119 8.44 -7.03 -16.37
CA GLU A 119 8.50 -6.85 -17.83
C GLU A 119 9.24 -5.57 -18.24
N GLU A 120 9.00 -4.44 -17.56
CA GLU A 120 9.72 -3.17 -17.77
C GLU A 120 11.23 -3.31 -17.48
N ASN A 121 11.60 -3.96 -16.37
CA ASN A 121 13.01 -4.15 -16.02
C ASN A 121 13.73 -5.10 -17.00
N VAL A 122 13.05 -6.13 -17.50
CA VAL A 122 13.58 -7.05 -18.53
C VAL A 122 13.67 -6.38 -19.91
N ALA A 123 12.84 -5.37 -20.19
CA ALA A 123 12.98 -4.54 -21.40
C ALA A 123 14.14 -3.54 -21.28
N ALA A 124 14.33 -2.93 -20.10
CA ALA A 124 15.40 -1.97 -19.85
C ALA A 124 16.81 -2.61 -19.81
N GLY A 125 16.93 -3.84 -19.31
CA GLY A 125 18.21 -4.57 -19.22
C GLY A 125 18.71 -5.22 -20.52
N ARG A 126 18.17 -4.86 -21.69
CA ARG A 126 18.54 -5.44 -23.00
C ARG A 126 19.34 -4.50 -23.92
N ASN A 127 19.79 -3.34 -23.43
CA ASN A 127 20.47 -2.32 -24.25
C ASN A 127 21.94 -2.04 -23.90
N GLU A 128 22.61 -2.92 -23.18
CA GLU A 128 24.07 -2.84 -22.99
C GLU A 128 24.64 -4.22 -23.27
N ASP A 129 25.06 -4.46 -24.52
CA ASP A 129 26.17 -5.35 -24.88
C ASP A 129 26.35 -5.32 -26.42
N CYS A 130 27.56 -4.93 -26.84
CA CYS A 130 28.24 -5.10 -28.13
C CYS A 130 28.87 -3.81 -28.68
N GLU A 131 29.89 -3.31 -27.99
CA GLU A 131 31.05 -2.73 -28.69
C GLU A 131 32.22 -3.71 -28.47
N GLU A 132 32.51 -4.52 -29.48
CA GLU A 132 33.72 -5.34 -29.55
C GLU A 132 34.92 -4.38 -29.73
N GLU A 133 35.78 -4.27 -28.72
CA GLU A 133 37.12 -3.70 -28.88
C GLU A 133 37.96 -4.65 -29.73
N GLU A 134 38.19 -4.31 -31.00
CA GLU A 134 39.27 -4.89 -31.81
C GLU A 134 40.63 -4.36 -31.29
N ASP A 135 41.24 -5.07 -30.34
CA ASP A 135 42.66 -4.88 -30.01
C ASP A 135 43.52 -5.65 -31.03
N GLY A 136 43.91 -4.94 -32.09
CA GLY A 136 44.89 -5.41 -33.06
C GLY A 136 46.30 -5.36 -32.48
N SER A 137 46.73 -6.43 -31.81
CA SER A 137 48.14 -6.64 -31.46
C SER A 137 48.61 -8.03 -31.89
N LEU A 138 49.13 -8.12 -33.13
CA LEU A 138 49.90 -9.27 -33.59
C LEU A 138 51.39 -8.95 -33.51
N ASN A 139 52.04 -9.64 -32.56
CA ASN A 139 53.48 -9.66 -32.37
C ASN A 139 54.13 -10.77 -33.22
N GLY A 140 55.27 -10.48 -33.85
CA GLY A 140 56.35 -11.45 -34.00
C GLY A 140 56.71 -11.94 -35.42
N ARG A 141 57.69 -11.29 -36.07
CA ARG A 141 59.06 -11.78 -36.26
C ARG A 141 59.91 -10.82 -37.09
#